data_AF-A0A5S4GHD3-F1
#
_entry.id   AF-A0A5S4GHD3-F1
#
_cell.length_a   1.000
_cell.length_b   1.000
_cell.length_c   1.000
_cell.angle_alpha   90.00
_cell.angle_beta   90.00
_cell.angle_gamma   90.00
#
_symmetry.space_group_name_H-M   'P 1'
#
loop_
_entity.id
_entity.type
_entity.pdbx_description
1 polymer ?
#
loop_
_entity_poly.entity_id
_entity_poly.type
_entity_poly.pdbx_seq_one_letter_code
_entity_poly.pdbx_strand_id
1 'polypeptide(L)'
;MSLTMRPGPLAGSPGDEVNFTIDGPKHRLFMHRFPRRVHAWFAGEIVLDTERGEFLHETGLLPVLYVPEEDVRTDLLVRTDHTTHCPFKGDAAYWTIRVGEREAENAVWAYPEPNDEAPWLRGLMAFYWEPMDAWYDEDEEVHGHLRDPFHRVDARRARRHVRVLRDGEVVAETEHPIVLSETGLPNRYYIPADDVRRDLLTRSRKRTVCPYKGETTYWSLEGAEDAAWSYDEPLEDAVKIAGYLSFDHEALTIESQPPPGA
;
A
#
# COMPACT_ATOMS: atom_id res chain seq x y z
N MET A 1 -1.28 -7.08 2.40
CA MET A 1 -2.57 -7.61 1.90
C MET A 1 -2.50 -9.11 1.59
N SER A 2 -1.69 -9.91 2.30
CA SER A 2 -1.44 -11.32 1.92
C SER A 2 -2.61 -12.25 2.17
N LEU A 3 -3.46 -11.96 3.15
CA LEU A 3 -4.53 -12.86 3.56
C LEU A 3 -5.73 -12.82 2.60
N THR A 4 -6.15 -11.63 2.18
CA THR A 4 -7.42 -11.39 1.47
C THR A 4 -7.30 -11.11 -0.03
N MET A 5 -6.08 -10.93 -0.57
CA MET A 5 -5.81 -10.89 -2.01
C MET A 5 -5.30 -12.23 -2.50
N ARG A 6 -5.53 -12.58 -3.79
CA ARG A 6 -4.96 -13.81 -4.39
C ARG A 6 -3.42 -13.79 -4.31
N PRO A 7 -2.75 -14.92 -4.00
CA PRO A 7 -3.26 -16.27 -3.72
C PRO A 7 -3.56 -16.55 -2.23
N GLY A 8 -3.79 -15.51 -1.43
CA GLY A 8 -4.03 -15.60 0.00
C GLY A 8 -5.17 -16.54 0.40
N PRO A 9 -5.06 -17.25 1.54
CA PRO A 9 -6.03 -18.26 1.95
C PRO A 9 -7.42 -17.67 2.22
N LEU A 10 -7.52 -16.39 2.59
CA LEU A 10 -8.79 -15.71 2.86
C LEU A 10 -9.31 -14.92 1.66
N ALA A 11 -8.71 -15.02 0.48
CA ALA A 11 -9.22 -14.37 -0.72
C ALA A 11 -10.65 -14.84 -1.05
N GLY A 12 -11.47 -13.95 -1.60
CA GLY A 12 -12.85 -14.27 -1.99
C GLY A 12 -12.95 -15.39 -3.04
N SER A 13 -11.86 -15.66 -3.76
CA SER A 13 -11.70 -16.82 -4.64
C SER A 13 -10.23 -17.26 -4.62
N PRO A 14 -9.87 -18.28 -3.81
CA PRO A 14 -8.48 -18.70 -3.61
C PRO A 14 -7.85 -19.45 -4.80
N GLY A 15 -8.64 -19.85 -5.81
CA GLY A 15 -8.19 -20.60 -6.99
C GLY A 15 -8.50 -22.10 -6.89
N ASP A 16 -8.17 -22.87 -7.93
CA ASP A 16 -8.47 -24.32 -8.03
C ASP A 16 -7.42 -25.20 -7.33
N GLU A 17 -6.33 -24.62 -6.84
CA GLU A 17 -5.19 -25.32 -6.22
C GLU A 17 -5.39 -25.58 -4.71
N VAL A 18 -6.56 -25.29 -4.16
CA VAL A 18 -6.90 -25.56 -2.76
C VAL A 18 -7.69 -26.87 -2.63
N ASN A 19 -7.45 -27.61 -1.54
CA ASN A 19 -8.21 -28.83 -1.21
C ASN A 19 -9.35 -28.57 -0.21
N PHE A 20 -9.69 -27.32 0.04
CA PHE A 20 -10.73 -26.91 0.99
C PHE A 20 -11.63 -25.81 0.39
N THR A 21 -12.84 -25.71 0.94
CA THR A 21 -13.72 -24.55 0.77
C THR A 21 -13.76 -23.81 2.11
N ILE A 22 -13.77 -22.47 2.08
CA ILE A 22 -14.05 -21.69 3.29
C ILE A 22 -15.54 -21.39 3.31
N ASP A 23 -16.25 -22.05 4.22
CA ASP A 23 -17.63 -21.73 4.55
C ASP A 23 -17.67 -20.39 5.29
N GLY A 24 -18.42 -19.43 4.75
CA GLY A 24 -18.51 -18.06 5.29
C GLY A 24 -18.98 -17.05 4.25
N PRO A 25 -19.13 -15.77 4.62
CA PRO A 25 -19.54 -14.73 3.69
C PRO A 25 -18.50 -14.54 2.57
N LYS A 26 -18.96 -14.21 1.36
CA LYS A 26 -18.07 -13.90 0.22
C LYS A 26 -17.23 -12.66 0.50
N HIS A 27 -17.84 -11.67 1.15
CA HIS A 27 -17.18 -10.48 1.64
C HIS A 27 -16.76 -10.72 3.07
N ARG A 28 -15.46 -10.68 3.32
CA ARG A 28 -14.87 -11.04 4.62
C ARG A 28 -14.29 -9.81 5.27
N LEU A 29 -14.58 -9.68 6.57
CA LEU A 29 -14.02 -8.71 7.48
C LEU A 29 -13.13 -9.46 8.46
N PHE A 30 -11.91 -8.96 8.63
CA PHE A 30 -10.97 -9.49 9.62
C PHE A 30 -10.36 -8.32 10.37
N MET A 31 -10.69 -8.20 11.66
CA MET A 31 -10.15 -7.16 12.52
C MET A 31 -9.11 -7.74 13.47
N HIS A 32 -8.00 -7.04 13.66
CA HIS A 32 -7.00 -7.40 14.65
C HIS A 32 -6.31 -6.15 15.20
N ARG A 33 -5.78 -6.26 16.42
CA ARG A 33 -5.03 -5.18 17.05
C ARG A 33 -3.81 -4.80 16.22
N PHE A 34 -3.58 -3.50 16.08
CA PHE A 34 -2.33 -2.92 15.64
C PHE A 34 -1.47 -2.61 16.89
N PRO A 35 -0.34 -3.30 17.10
CA PRO A 35 0.34 -3.32 18.40
C PRO A 35 1.33 -2.16 18.57
N ARG A 36 1.12 -1.04 17.91
CA ARG A 36 1.99 0.13 17.90
C ARG A 36 1.19 1.41 18.05
N ARG A 37 1.83 2.45 18.57
CA ARG A 37 1.24 3.78 18.68
C ARG A 37 1.04 4.37 17.29
N VAL A 38 -0.10 5.01 17.05
CA VAL A 38 -0.37 5.76 15.83
C VAL A 38 -0.91 7.12 16.20
N HIS A 39 -0.39 8.17 15.57
CA HIS A 39 -0.98 9.50 15.67
C HIS A 39 -1.04 10.22 14.33
N ALA A 40 -2.06 11.07 14.17
CA ALA A 40 -2.32 11.84 12.96
C ALA A 40 -2.43 13.33 13.28
N TRP A 41 -1.91 14.16 12.38
CA TRP A 41 -1.87 15.61 12.51
C TRP A 41 -2.73 16.29 11.47
N PHE A 42 -3.43 17.34 11.88
CA PHE A 42 -4.15 18.24 10.99
C PHE A 42 -4.09 19.68 11.51
N ALA A 43 -3.64 20.59 10.66
CA ALA A 43 -3.52 22.02 10.95
C ALA A 43 -2.72 22.35 12.21
N GLY A 44 -1.65 21.58 12.47
CA GLY A 44 -0.77 21.76 13.62
C GLY A 44 -1.28 21.16 14.92
N GLU A 45 -2.41 20.44 14.90
CA GLU A 45 -2.96 19.72 16.04
C GLU A 45 -2.91 18.21 15.81
N ILE A 46 -2.66 17.45 16.88
CA ILE A 46 -2.88 15.99 16.87
C ILE A 46 -4.38 15.75 16.97
N VAL A 47 -4.98 15.13 15.96
CA VAL A 47 -6.42 14.83 15.91
C VAL A 47 -6.76 13.43 16.44
N LEU A 48 -5.77 12.54 16.43
CA LEU A 48 -5.83 11.15 16.88
C LEU A 48 -4.47 10.75 17.43
N ASP A 49 -4.44 10.10 18.59
CA ASP A 49 -3.26 9.46 19.18
C ASP A 49 -3.66 8.20 19.96
N THR A 50 -3.27 7.01 19.50
CA THR A 50 -3.73 5.74 20.06
C THR A 50 -2.65 4.67 20.11
N GLU A 51 -2.65 3.84 21.15
CA GLU A 51 -1.96 2.53 21.22
C GLU A 51 -2.94 1.34 21.15
N ARG A 52 -4.21 1.66 20.84
CA ARG A 52 -5.37 0.76 20.82
C ARG A 52 -5.98 0.66 19.42
N GLY A 53 -5.17 0.93 18.40
CA GLY A 53 -5.58 0.80 17.02
C GLY A 53 -5.99 -0.64 16.68
N GLU A 54 -7.04 -0.77 15.87
CA GLU A 54 -7.57 -2.02 15.34
C GLU A 54 -7.55 -1.95 13.82
N PHE A 55 -6.77 -2.82 13.17
CA PHE A 55 -6.76 -2.91 11.73
C PHE A 55 -7.92 -3.75 11.23
N LEU A 56 -8.78 -3.14 10.43
CA LEU A 56 -9.81 -3.83 9.69
C LEU A 56 -9.33 -4.16 8.27
N HIS A 57 -9.23 -5.44 7.98
CA HIS A 57 -9.03 -5.97 6.63
C HIS A 57 -10.37 -6.28 6.00
N GLU A 58 -10.55 -5.79 4.78
CA GLU A 58 -11.76 -5.99 3.99
C GLU A 58 -11.39 -6.56 2.62
N THR A 59 -12.23 -7.47 2.11
CA THR A 59 -11.93 -8.18 0.86
C THR A 59 -11.75 -7.23 -0.30
N GLY A 60 -10.54 -7.18 -0.87
CA GLY A 60 -10.21 -6.35 -2.03
C GLY A 60 -9.91 -4.88 -1.72
N LEU A 61 -9.83 -4.49 -0.44
CA LEU A 61 -9.50 -3.13 -0.01
C LEU A 61 -8.22 -3.08 0.82
N LEU A 62 -7.61 -1.89 0.90
CA LEU A 62 -6.52 -1.63 1.84
C LEU A 62 -7.04 -1.70 3.29
N PRO A 63 -6.21 -2.18 4.24
CA PRO A 63 -6.58 -2.18 5.65
C PRO A 63 -6.80 -0.76 6.16
N VAL A 64 -7.84 -0.58 6.97
CA VAL A 64 -8.17 0.69 7.60
C VAL A 64 -7.93 0.58 9.10
N LEU A 65 -7.25 1.58 9.67
CA LEU A 65 -7.11 1.70 11.11
C LEU A 65 -8.41 2.27 11.71
N TYR A 66 -9.02 1.50 12.60
CA TYR A 66 -10.09 1.94 13.49
C TYR A 66 -9.52 2.16 14.87
N VAL A 67 -9.96 3.22 15.53
CA VAL A 67 -9.42 3.68 16.81
C VAL A 67 -10.56 4.02 17.77
N PRO A 68 -10.41 3.80 19.08
CA PRO A 68 -11.43 4.19 20.04
C PRO A 68 -11.73 5.69 19.96
N GLU A 69 -13.01 6.08 20.05
CA GLU A 69 -13.42 7.50 20.07
C GLU A 69 -12.73 8.30 21.19
N GLU A 70 -12.43 7.63 22.31
CA GLU A 70 -11.70 8.17 23.45
C GLU A 70 -10.24 8.59 23.16
N ASP A 71 -9.63 8.08 22.08
CA ASP A 71 -8.29 8.44 21.62
C ASP A 71 -8.33 9.56 20.54
N VAL A 72 -9.52 10.07 20.23
CA VAL A 72 -9.77 11.11 19.22
C VAL A 72 -10.07 12.45 19.90
N ARG A 73 -9.52 13.54 19.35
CA ARG A 73 -9.88 14.92 19.73
C ARG A 73 -11.26 15.28 19.18
N THR A 74 -12.31 14.71 19.76
CA THR A 74 -13.71 14.91 19.33
C THR A 74 -14.17 16.36 19.47
N ASP A 75 -13.50 17.19 20.27
CA ASP A 75 -13.70 18.64 20.34
C ASP A 75 -13.36 19.37 19.03
N LEU A 76 -12.55 18.75 18.16
CA LEU A 76 -12.21 19.25 16.83
C LEU A 76 -13.13 18.70 15.73
N LEU A 77 -14.08 17.83 16.07
CA LEU A 77 -14.97 17.15 15.11
C LEU A 77 -16.38 17.75 15.11
N VAL A 78 -16.91 17.97 13.92
CA VAL A 78 -18.31 18.39 13.73
C VAL A 78 -19.06 17.33 12.94
N ARG A 79 -20.06 16.72 13.58
CA ARG A 79 -20.92 15.73 12.94
C ARG A 79 -21.66 16.35 11.76
N THR A 80 -21.76 15.62 10.65
CA THR A 80 -22.49 16.06 9.46
C THR A 80 -23.75 15.22 9.25
N ASP A 81 -24.64 15.71 8.37
CA ASP A 81 -25.81 14.94 7.91
C ASP A 81 -25.44 13.89 6.85
N HIS A 82 -24.16 13.80 6.45
CA HIS A 82 -23.70 12.83 5.47
C HIS A 82 -23.64 11.43 6.09
N THR A 83 -24.23 10.46 5.38
CA THR A 83 -24.19 9.05 5.74
C THR A 83 -23.98 8.20 4.51
N THR A 84 -23.41 7.00 4.68
CA THR A 84 -23.30 6.00 3.63
C THR A 84 -23.71 4.63 4.15
N HIS A 85 -24.40 3.85 3.33
CA HIS A 85 -24.81 2.49 3.70
C HIS A 85 -23.79 1.47 3.19
N CYS A 86 -23.25 0.65 4.11
CA CYS A 86 -22.44 -0.52 3.77
C CYS A 86 -23.22 -1.79 4.13
N PRO A 87 -23.46 -2.72 3.18
CA PRO A 87 -24.22 -3.94 3.45
C PRO A 87 -23.55 -4.87 4.48
N PHE A 88 -22.25 -4.69 4.74
CA PHE A 88 -21.47 -5.54 5.64
C PHE A 88 -21.21 -4.91 7.01
N LYS A 89 -21.20 -3.57 7.09
CA LYS A 89 -20.80 -2.84 8.30
C LYS A 89 -21.93 -2.01 8.91
N GLY A 90 -22.99 -1.73 8.17
CA GLY A 90 -24.11 -0.88 8.60
C GLY A 90 -24.02 0.53 8.01
N ASP A 91 -24.73 1.47 8.64
CA ASP A 91 -24.76 2.87 8.22
C ASP A 91 -23.61 3.66 8.86
N ALA A 92 -22.74 4.22 8.02
CA ALA A 92 -21.65 5.07 8.45
C ALA A 92 -22.15 6.50 8.71
N ALA A 93 -21.73 7.07 9.83
CA ALA A 93 -21.86 8.51 10.12
C ALA A 93 -20.52 9.20 9.87
N TYR A 94 -20.55 10.49 9.53
CA TYR A 94 -19.36 11.26 9.18
C TYR A 94 -19.21 12.54 10.01
N TRP A 95 -17.95 12.97 10.15
CA TRP A 95 -17.55 14.20 10.82
C TRP A 95 -16.54 14.97 9.98
N THR A 96 -16.68 16.30 9.99
CA THR A 96 -15.69 17.24 9.46
C THR A 96 -14.72 17.63 10.58
N ILE A 97 -13.42 17.60 10.30
CA ILE A 97 -12.39 18.10 11.22
C ILE A 97 -12.29 19.61 11.03
N ARG A 98 -12.28 20.39 12.12
CA ARG A 98 -12.13 21.85 12.10
C ARG A 98 -11.07 22.30 13.09
N VAL A 99 -10.06 22.98 12.58
CA VAL A 99 -8.97 23.57 13.38
C VAL A 99 -8.67 24.97 12.85
N GLY A 100 -9.02 25.99 13.63
CA GLY A 100 -8.94 27.38 13.19
C GLY A 100 -9.78 27.63 11.94
N GLU A 101 -9.14 28.08 10.85
CA GLU A 101 -9.78 28.33 9.55
C GLU A 101 -9.70 27.12 8.58
N ARG A 102 -9.01 26.04 8.97
CA ARG A 102 -8.87 24.84 8.13
C ARG A 102 -9.96 23.83 8.45
N GLU A 103 -10.54 23.27 7.41
CA GLU A 103 -11.54 22.19 7.51
C GLU A 103 -11.17 21.02 6.60
N ALA A 104 -11.40 19.80 7.08
CA ALA A 104 -11.37 18.57 6.29
C ALA A 104 -12.76 17.94 6.32
N GLU A 105 -13.52 18.16 5.25
CA GLU A 105 -14.93 17.78 5.15
C GLU A 105 -15.10 16.25 5.13
N ASN A 106 -16.00 15.72 5.99
CA ASN A 106 -16.31 14.30 6.10
C ASN A 106 -15.06 13.40 6.23
N ALA A 107 -13.99 13.92 6.85
CA ALA A 107 -12.69 13.26 6.95
C ALA A 107 -12.64 12.10 7.96
N VAL A 108 -13.64 12.00 8.84
CA VAL A 108 -13.74 10.95 9.85
C VAL A 108 -15.07 10.25 9.70
N TRP A 109 -15.09 8.92 9.84
CA TRP A 109 -16.32 8.14 9.87
C TRP A 109 -16.31 7.11 10.99
N ALA A 110 -17.50 6.65 11.35
CA ALA A 110 -17.73 5.58 12.32
C ALA A 110 -19.01 4.84 11.97
N TYR A 111 -19.20 3.66 12.56
CA TYR A 111 -20.46 2.92 12.51
C TYR A 111 -21.11 2.95 13.90
N PRO A 112 -22.04 3.87 14.18
CA PRO A 112 -22.69 3.96 15.49
C PRO A 112 -23.53 2.72 15.83
N GLU A 113 -24.18 2.17 14.81
CA GLU A 113 -25.01 0.96 14.86
C GLU A 113 -24.50 -0.03 13.81
N PRO A 114 -23.35 -0.68 14.05
CA PRO A 114 -22.82 -1.65 13.10
C PRO A 114 -23.71 -2.89 13.04
N ASN A 115 -23.67 -3.58 11.91
CA ASN A 115 -24.37 -4.85 11.71
C ASN A 115 -23.94 -5.90 12.74
N ASP A 116 -24.81 -6.89 12.99
CA ASP A 116 -24.57 -8.01 13.91
C ASP A 116 -23.34 -8.87 13.53
N GLU A 117 -22.92 -8.80 12.26
CA GLU A 117 -21.71 -9.46 11.76
C GLU A 117 -20.42 -8.68 12.04
N ALA A 118 -20.49 -7.40 12.44
CA ALA A 118 -19.35 -6.55 12.74
C ALA A 118 -19.51 -5.72 14.03
N PRO A 119 -20.02 -6.29 15.14
CA PRO A 119 -20.36 -5.52 16.35
C PRO A 119 -19.13 -4.87 17.00
N TRP A 120 -17.93 -5.38 16.72
CA TRP A 120 -16.65 -4.87 17.20
C TRP A 120 -16.25 -3.51 16.61
N LEU A 121 -16.94 -3.01 15.59
CA LEU A 121 -16.75 -1.64 15.07
C LEU A 121 -17.40 -0.56 15.96
N ARG A 122 -18.28 -0.96 16.89
CA ARG A 122 -19.01 -0.03 17.74
C ARG A 122 -18.05 0.75 18.64
N GLY A 123 -18.18 2.08 18.64
CA GLY A 123 -17.33 2.97 19.43
C GLY A 123 -15.94 3.21 18.84
N LEU A 124 -15.68 2.70 17.62
CA LEU A 124 -14.46 2.99 16.89
C LEU A 124 -14.72 4.00 15.76
N MET A 125 -13.74 4.84 15.51
CA MET A 125 -13.71 5.81 14.40
C MET A 125 -12.56 5.48 13.45
N ALA A 126 -12.66 5.91 12.21
CA ALA A 126 -11.60 5.82 11.21
C ALA A 126 -11.49 7.15 10.45
N PHE A 127 -10.31 7.41 9.89
CA PHE A 127 -9.97 8.68 9.27
C PHE A 127 -9.55 8.44 7.82
N TYR A 128 -9.91 9.36 6.94
CA TYR A 128 -9.34 9.40 5.59
C TYR A 128 -7.90 9.85 5.67
N TRP A 129 -7.05 9.23 4.86
CA TRP A 129 -5.62 9.47 4.92
C TRP A 129 -5.27 10.82 4.33
N GLU A 130 -5.77 11.10 3.12
CA GLU A 130 -5.36 12.21 2.26
C GLU A 130 -5.58 13.61 2.87
N PRO A 131 -6.64 13.89 3.65
CA PRO A 131 -6.82 15.22 4.23
C PRO A 131 -5.86 15.55 5.38
N MET A 132 -5.17 14.56 5.96
CA MET A 132 -4.27 14.76 7.09
C MET A 132 -2.94 15.33 6.63
N ASP A 133 -2.32 16.15 7.47
CA ASP A 133 -1.01 16.74 7.16
C ASP A 133 0.12 15.72 7.33
N ALA A 134 0.03 14.86 8.35
CA ALA A 134 1.01 13.83 8.63
C ALA A 134 0.41 12.67 9.45
N TRP A 135 0.98 11.48 9.27
CA TRP A 135 0.67 10.27 10.01
C TRP A 135 1.96 9.66 10.53
N TYR A 136 1.91 9.09 11.73
CA TYR A 136 3.08 8.47 12.36
C TYR A 136 2.73 7.06 12.87
N ASP A 137 3.63 6.12 12.59
CA ASP A 137 3.67 4.77 13.19
C ASP A 137 4.83 4.77 14.19
N GLU A 138 4.51 4.74 15.48
CA GLU A 138 5.41 5.21 16.55
C GLU A 138 5.85 6.66 16.26
N ASP A 139 7.17 6.92 16.23
CA ASP A 139 7.74 8.22 15.91
C ASP A 139 8.19 8.32 14.42
N GLU A 140 7.90 7.31 13.59
CA GLU A 140 8.23 7.32 12.17
C GLU A 140 7.07 7.86 11.34
N GLU A 141 7.32 8.92 10.56
CA GLU A 141 6.33 9.41 9.61
C GLU A 141 6.07 8.36 8.52
N VAL A 142 4.79 8.10 8.27
CA VAL A 142 4.32 7.15 7.27
C VAL A 142 3.57 7.89 6.16
N HIS A 143 3.75 7.43 4.92
CA HIS A 143 3.16 8.06 3.75
C HIS A 143 2.26 7.09 2.98
N GLY A 144 1.22 7.59 2.34
CA GLY A 144 0.26 6.81 1.54
C GLY A 144 -0.77 6.06 2.37
N HIS A 145 -0.34 5.15 3.24
CA HIS A 145 -1.18 4.49 4.26
C HIS A 145 -0.29 3.78 5.30
N LEU A 146 -0.87 3.40 6.45
CA LEU A 146 -0.14 2.58 7.42
C LEU A 146 0.25 1.23 6.82
N ARG A 147 1.44 0.75 7.18
CA ARG A 147 1.99 -0.52 6.68
C ARG A 147 1.22 -1.70 7.27
N ASP A 148 0.70 -2.58 6.41
CA ASP A 148 0.04 -3.82 6.82
C ASP A 148 1.09 -4.81 7.37
N PRO A 149 0.95 -5.31 8.62
CA PRO A 149 1.87 -6.28 9.22
C PRO A 149 2.01 -7.59 8.44
N PHE A 150 1.05 -7.93 7.57
CA PHE A 150 1.08 -9.13 6.75
C PHE A 150 1.57 -8.86 5.32
N HIS A 151 1.90 -7.61 4.97
CA HIS A 151 2.53 -7.27 3.69
C HIS A 151 4.04 -7.33 3.83
N ARG A 152 4.70 -7.96 2.87
CA ARG A 152 6.15 -8.14 2.87
C ARG A 152 6.74 -7.72 1.54
N VAL A 153 7.86 -7.00 1.61
CA VAL A 153 8.79 -6.80 0.51
C VAL A 153 10.04 -7.63 0.82
N ASP A 154 10.41 -8.54 -0.08
CA ASP A 154 11.62 -9.36 0.05
C ASP A 154 12.51 -9.21 -1.19
N ALA A 155 13.66 -8.55 -0.99
CA ALA A 155 14.66 -8.36 -2.02
C ALA A 155 15.83 -9.36 -1.87
N ARG A 156 16.07 -10.15 -2.94
CA ARG A 156 17.14 -11.15 -3.02
C ARG A 156 18.03 -10.89 -4.22
N ARG A 157 19.35 -10.87 -4.00
CA ARG A 157 20.31 -10.96 -5.11
C ARG A 157 20.10 -12.28 -5.82
N ALA A 158 19.98 -12.24 -7.13
CA ALA A 158 19.78 -13.42 -7.96
C ALA A 158 20.90 -13.55 -8.99
N ARG A 159 21.12 -14.78 -9.47
CA ARG A 159 21.92 -15.06 -10.66
C ARG A 159 20.95 -15.54 -11.73
N ARG A 160 20.53 -14.65 -12.61
CA ARG A 160 19.56 -14.89 -13.69
C ARG A 160 19.90 -13.94 -14.81
N HIS A 161 19.77 -14.40 -16.04
CA HIS A 161 19.95 -13.53 -17.20
C HIS A 161 18.63 -12.82 -17.47
N VAL A 162 18.60 -11.51 -17.27
CA VAL A 162 17.41 -10.67 -17.45
C VAL A 162 17.67 -9.67 -18.57
N ARG A 163 16.76 -9.60 -19.53
CA ARG A 163 16.80 -8.65 -20.65
C ARG A 163 15.50 -7.86 -20.71
N VAL A 164 15.62 -6.56 -20.89
CA VAL A 164 14.50 -5.65 -21.18
C VAL A 164 14.66 -5.18 -22.60
N LEU A 165 13.69 -5.53 -23.44
CA LEU A 165 13.70 -5.25 -24.87
C LEU A 165 12.58 -4.26 -25.20
N ARG A 166 12.87 -3.35 -26.13
CA ARG A 166 11.87 -2.51 -26.80
C ARG A 166 12.02 -2.71 -28.30
N ASP A 167 10.98 -3.19 -28.99
CA ASP A 167 11.01 -3.43 -30.44
C ASP A 167 12.24 -4.29 -30.90
N GLY A 168 12.73 -5.17 -30.03
CA GLY A 168 13.91 -6.02 -30.25
C GLY A 168 15.26 -5.40 -29.86
N GLU A 169 15.31 -4.10 -29.54
CA GLU A 169 16.50 -3.41 -29.04
C GLU A 169 16.65 -3.61 -27.53
N VAL A 170 17.88 -3.92 -27.08
CA VAL A 170 18.19 -4.07 -25.64
C VAL A 170 18.25 -2.69 -24.99
N VAL A 171 17.38 -2.49 -24.00
CA VAL A 171 17.37 -1.32 -23.12
C VAL A 171 18.15 -1.59 -21.84
N ALA A 172 18.07 -2.82 -21.31
CA ALA A 172 18.82 -3.25 -20.14
C ALA A 172 19.10 -4.75 -20.20
N GLU A 173 20.27 -5.18 -19.73
CA GLU A 173 20.68 -6.59 -19.73
C GLU A 173 21.63 -6.86 -18.57
N THR A 174 21.29 -7.83 -17.71
CA THR A 174 22.08 -8.17 -16.52
C THR A 174 22.09 -9.67 -16.22
N GLU A 175 23.16 -10.16 -15.59
CA GLU A 175 23.22 -11.49 -14.98
C GLU A 175 23.06 -11.46 -13.45
N HIS A 176 22.99 -10.26 -12.87
CA HIS A 176 23.02 -10.04 -11.42
C HIS A 176 21.87 -9.15 -10.92
N PRO A 177 20.61 -9.44 -11.31
CA PRO A 177 19.48 -8.65 -10.86
C PRO A 177 19.23 -8.86 -9.36
N ILE A 178 18.49 -7.95 -8.77
CA ILE A 178 17.76 -8.20 -7.53
C ILE A 178 16.34 -8.61 -7.92
N VAL A 179 15.93 -9.80 -7.51
CA VAL A 179 14.51 -10.17 -7.56
C VAL A 179 13.83 -9.64 -6.31
N LEU A 180 12.78 -8.85 -6.51
CA LEU A 180 11.93 -8.33 -5.47
C LEU A 180 10.58 -9.05 -5.52
N SER A 181 10.27 -9.76 -4.45
CA SER A 181 8.97 -10.38 -4.23
C SER A 181 8.18 -9.50 -3.28
N GLU A 182 7.01 -9.05 -3.73
CA GLU A 182 6.09 -8.26 -2.93
C GLU A 182 4.76 -8.98 -2.79
N THR A 183 4.22 -8.99 -1.58
CA THR A 183 2.96 -9.68 -1.28
C THR A 183 1.86 -9.32 -2.28
N GLY A 184 1.33 -10.35 -2.95
CA GLY A 184 0.20 -10.22 -3.89
C GLY A 184 0.57 -9.63 -5.26
N LEU A 185 1.86 -9.36 -5.53
CA LEU A 185 2.32 -8.80 -6.81
C LEU A 185 3.27 -9.77 -7.54
N PRO A 186 3.35 -9.71 -8.89
CA PRO A 186 4.37 -10.42 -9.64
C PRO A 186 5.78 -10.01 -9.19
N ASN A 187 6.72 -10.94 -9.27
CA ASN A 187 8.13 -10.63 -9.04
C ASN A 187 8.61 -9.54 -10.00
N ARG A 188 9.34 -8.57 -9.46
CA ARG A 188 10.01 -7.53 -10.24
C ARG A 188 11.51 -7.75 -10.21
N TYR A 189 12.15 -7.51 -11.34
CA TYR A 189 13.61 -7.52 -11.44
C TYR A 189 14.11 -6.09 -11.39
N TYR A 190 14.98 -5.83 -10.44
CA TYR A 190 15.73 -4.60 -10.30
C TYR A 190 17.11 -4.84 -10.90
N ILE A 191 17.44 -4.04 -11.91
CA ILE A 191 18.64 -4.14 -12.73
C ILE A 191 19.64 -3.07 -12.26
N PRO A 192 20.93 -3.43 -12.07
CA PRO A 192 21.96 -2.46 -11.73
C PRO A 192 21.98 -1.30 -12.72
N ALA A 193 22.18 -0.10 -12.20
CA ALA A 193 22.38 1.14 -12.94
C ALA A 193 23.28 1.01 -14.19
N ASP A 194 24.40 0.31 -14.05
CA ASP A 194 25.44 0.18 -15.07
C ASP A 194 25.06 -0.80 -16.19
N ASP A 195 24.06 -1.65 -15.94
CA ASP A 195 23.52 -2.64 -16.87
C ASP A 195 22.32 -2.09 -17.66
N VAL A 196 22.01 -0.79 -17.50
CA VAL A 196 20.91 -0.08 -18.17
C VAL A 196 21.48 0.97 -19.12
N ARG A 197 20.95 1.03 -20.35
CA ARG A 197 21.22 2.11 -21.30
C ARG A 197 20.51 3.39 -20.91
N ARG A 198 21.10 4.10 -19.94
CA ARG A 198 20.57 5.35 -19.39
C ARG A 198 20.52 6.49 -20.40
N ASP A 199 21.30 6.43 -21.47
CA ASP A 199 21.24 7.35 -22.61
C ASP A 199 19.87 7.31 -23.33
N LEU A 200 19.13 6.21 -23.22
CA LEU A 200 17.76 6.09 -23.74
C LEU A 200 16.69 6.63 -22.78
N LEU A 201 17.03 6.88 -21.51
CA LEU A 201 16.07 7.23 -20.49
C LEU A 201 15.96 8.74 -20.29
N THR A 202 14.73 9.23 -20.25
CA THR A 202 14.41 10.61 -19.84
C THR A 202 13.66 10.59 -18.53
N ARG A 203 14.09 11.39 -17.55
CA ARG A 203 13.40 11.48 -16.25
C ARG A 203 11.98 12.01 -16.44
N SER A 204 11.00 11.31 -15.88
CA SER A 204 9.60 11.73 -15.85
C SER A 204 9.34 12.73 -14.74
N ARG A 205 8.25 13.50 -14.87
CA ARG A 205 7.73 14.35 -13.80
C ARG A 205 6.89 13.56 -12.79
N LYS A 206 6.45 12.36 -13.14
CA LYS A 206 5.68 11.51 -12.25
C LYS A 206 6.53 11.09 -11.06
N ARG A 207 5.93 11.20 -9.88
CA ARG A 207 6.43 10.69 -8.62
C ARG A 207 5.28 10.01 -7.90
N THR A 208 5.58 8.89 -7.27
CA THR A 208 4.65 8.19 -6.39
C THR A 208 5.40 7.81 -5.13
N VAL A 209 4.67 7.76 -4.01
CA VAL A 209 5.21 7.29 -2.75
C VAL A 209 4.60 5.93 -2.45
N CYS A 210 5.45 4.94 -2.24
CA CYS A 210 5.04 3.61 -1.80
C CYS A 210 5.31 3.49 -0.29
N PRO A 211 4.32 3.13 0.55
CA PRO A 211 4.51 2.98 1.99
C PRO A 211 5.54 1.92 2.39
N TYR A 212 5.89 1.02 1.47
CA TYR A 212 6.83 -0.09 1.73
C TYR A 212 8.20 0.10 1.09
N LYS A 213 8.33 0.99 0.11
CA LYS A 213 9.55 1.15 -0.69
C LYS A 213 10.10 2.57 -0.70
N GLY A 214 9.30 3.58 -0.38
CA GLY A 214 9.69 4.99 -0.37
C GLY A 214 9.26 5.76 -1.62
N GLU A 215 9.94 6.86 -1.91
CA GLU A 215 9.66 7.71 -3.06
C GLU A 215 10.23 7.12 -4.35
N THR A 216 9.41 7.14 -5.41
CA THR A 216 9.74 6.57 -6.71
C THR A 216 10.13 7.66 -7.70
N THR A 217 11.29 7.51 -8.35
CA THR A 217 11.65 8.26 -9.56
C THR A 217 11.26 7.46 -10.80
N TYR A 218 10.42 8.03 -11.68
CA TYR A 218 10.06 7.41 -12.95
C TYR A 218 10.94 7.89 -14.11
N TRP A 219 11.13 7.01 -15.09
CA TRP A 219 11.89 7.21 -16.30
C TRP A 219 11.07 6.75 -17.51
N SER A 220 11.13 7.52 -18.58
CA SER A 220 10.47 7.23 -19.85
C SER A 220 11.48 6.85 -20.92
N LEU A 221 11.04 6.00 -21.84
CA LEU A 221 11.69 5.72 -23.11
C LEU A 221 10.91 6.43 -24.22
N GLU A 222 11.52 6.66 -25.39
CA GLU A 222 10.82 7.22 -26.53
C GLU A 222 9.56 6.40 -26.86
N GLY A 223 8.37 6.98 -26.72
CA GLY A 223 7.10 6.28 -26.94
C GLY A 223 6.71 5.25 -25.88
N ALA A 224 7.32 5.26 -24.69
CA ALA A 224 6.77 4.59 -23.49
C ALA A 224 7.02 5.45 -22.25
N GLU A 225 5.98 6.16 -21.84
CA GLU A 225 6.01 7.03 -20.67
C GLU A 225 6.03 6.20 -19.39
N ASP A 226 6.83 6.63 -18.41
CA ASP A 226 6.95 5.99 -17.08
C ASP A 226 7.28 4.49 -17.11
N ALA A 227 7.92 4.02 -18.18
CA ALA A 227 8.19 2.61 -18.42
C ALA A 227 9.18 1.96 -17.45
N ALA A 228 9.95 2.78 -16.72
CA ALA A 228 10.89 2.33 -15.71
C ALA A 228 10.82 3.19 -14.45
N TRP A 229 11.25 2.64 -13.33
CA TRP A 229 11.35 3.38 -12.08
C TRP A 229 12.54 2.93 -11.23
N SER A 230 12.96 3.82 -10.33
CA SER A 230 14.01 3.58 -9.33
C SER A 230 13.63 4.17 -7.98
N TYR A 231 14.25 3.63 -6.93
CA TYR A 231 14.21 4.20 -5.58
C TYR A 231 15.63 4.64 -5.24
N ASP A 232 15.83 5.93 -5.06
CA ASP A 232 17.14 6.50 -4.74
C ASP A 232 17.45 6.28 -3.24
N GLU A 233 16.44 6.52 -2.39
CA GLU A 233 16.49 6.33 -0.94
C GLU A 233 15.33 5.43 -0.47
N PRO A 234 15.39 4.11 -0.76
CA PRO A 234 14.33 3.20 -0.37
C PRO A 234 14.26 2.96 1.15
N LEU A 235 13.07 2.60 1.62
CA LEU A 235 12.82 2.18 3.01
C LEU A 235 13.54 0.86 3.35
N GLU A 236 13.66 0.54 4.64
CA GLU A 236 14.49 -0.54 5.18
C GLU A 236 14.31 -1.89 4.47
N ASP A 237 13.06 -2.34 4.28
CA ASP A 237 12.76 -3.63 3.62
C ASP A 237 13.16 -3.68 2.13
N ALA A 238 13.33 -2.51 1.52
CA ALA A 238 13.70 -2.33 0.13
C ALA A 238 15.12 -1.78 -0.05
N VAL A 239 15.93 -1.64 1.01
CA VAL A 239 17.25 -0.99 0.94
C VAL A 239 18.19 -1.58 -0.13
N LYS A 240 18.04 -2.87 -0.42
CA LYS A 240 18.87 -3.59 -1.40
C LYS A 240 18.67 -3.08 -2.83
N ILE A 241 17.50 -2.53 -3.17
CA ILE A 241 17.21 -2.03 -4.53
C ILE A 241 17.60 -0.56 -4.73
N ALA A 242 18.28 0.07 -3.78
CA ALA A 242 18.71 1.46 -3.87
C ALA A 242 19.54 1.70 -5.14
N GLY A 243 19.10 2.63 -5.98
CA GLY A 243 19.76 3.00 -7.24
C GLY A 243 19.62 1.99 -8.40
N TYR A 244 18.91 0.88 -8.20
CA TYR A 244 18.56 -0.06 -9.27
C TYR A 244 17.30 0.41 -10.01
N LEU A 245 17.13 -0.04 -11.25
CA LEU A 245 15.96 0.26 -12.06
C LEU A 245 15.11 -0.98 -12.30
N SER A 246 13.79 -0.84 -12.22
CA SER A 246 12.84 -1.86 -12.66
C SER A 246 11.97 -1.33 -13.80
N PHE A 247 11.41 -2.23 -14.59
CA PHE A 247 10.70 -1.92 -15.83
C PHE A 247 9.35 -2.63 -15.85
N ASP A 248 8.33 -1.94 -16.34
CA ASP A 248 6.99 -2.49 -16.60
C ASP A 248 6.23 -1.54 -17.54
N HIS A 249 6.00 -1.97 -18.77
CA HIS A 249 5.17 -1.26 -19.74
C HIS A 249 4.76 -2.24 -20.83
N GLU A 250 3.58 -2.06 -21.41
CA GLU A 250 3.06 -2.92 -22.51
C GLU A 250 3.93 -2.92 -23.78
N ALA A 251 4.82 -1.95 -23.90
CA ALA A 251 5.72 -1.77 -25.04
C ALA A 251 7.08 -2.47 -24.82
N LEU A 252 7.29 -3.05 -23.62
CA LEU A 252 8.52 -3.72 -23.25
C LEU A 252 8.30 -5.22 -23.19
N THR A 253 9.29 -5.97 -23.65
CA THR A 253 9.40 -7.41 -23.41
C THR A 253 10.45 -7.63 -22.33
N ILE A 254 10.08 -8.28 -21.23
CA ILE A 254 10.98 -8.61 -20.12
C ILE A 254 11.21 -10.11 -20.14
N GLU A 255 12.44 -10.50 -20.47
CA GLU A 255 12.87 -11.90 -20.50
C GLU A 255 13.69 -12.18 -19.23
N SER A 256 13.48 -13.34 -18.61
CA SER A 256 14.28 -13.81 -17.48
C SER A 256 14.54 -15.30 -17.63
N GLN A 257 15.81 -15.67 -17.71
CA GLN A 257 16.27 -17.06 -17.76
C GLN A 257 17.04 -17.43 -16.50
N PRO A 258 16.90 -18.68 -15.99
CA PRO A 258 17.77 -19.17 -14.94
C PRO A 258 19.24 -19.15 -15.41
N PRO A 259 20.21 -19.21 -14.48
CA PRO A 259 21.61 -19.21 -14.86
C PRO A 259 21.93 -20.47 -15.70
N PRO A 260 22.89 -20.41 -16.64
CA PRO A 260 23.26 -21.56 -17.45
C PRO A 260 23.61 -22.78 -16.58
N GLY A 261 22.96 -23.92 -16.85
CA GLY A 261 23.21 -25.19 -16.14
C GLY A 261 22.45 -25.40 -14.82
N ALA A 262 21.39 -24.62 -14.57
CA ALA A 262 20.42 -24.86 -13.49
C ALA A 262 19.42 -25.98 -13.79
#